data_AF-A0A497AEM4-F1
#
_entry.id   AF-A0A497AEM4-F1
#
_cell.length_a   1.000
_cell.length_b   1.000
_cell.length_c   1.000
_cell.angle_alpha   90.00
_cell.angle_beta   90.00
_cell.angle_gamma   90.00
#
_symmetry.space_group_name_H-M   'P 1'
#
loop_
_entity.id
_entity.type
_entity.pdbx_description
1 polymer ?
#
loop_
_entity_poly.entity_id
_entity_poly.type
_entity_poly.pdbx_seq_one_letter_code
_entity_poly.pdbx_strand_id
1 'polypeptide(L)'
;MKNKRKLLLFLTLLLVCALLFSSIPAWAGEPGYRKSLAEARKALEQELLPLSGEGFVGIAQSETEGEVIVFVEDEQTKKRVPCSFKGCRVRTEVTGRIETLSTQVAVLLTGVSEDRQNEVRPLVGGTSLSAYVTKGALIYLYGGTLGMVTYDNKVLSNAHVIAMRPETGEFLDVGTPVIQPGSRDGGRIGNRVGELETYIPIDFGGGTENYADAAIGSIDTDVGASVGEQFSEGDSYWIEGWTEVSKGDIVRKSGRTTGVTTGEVVYTNASVWVTYGDKSAYFVDQIVVEQENWSFAAPGDSGSAVDKGGEFVGLVFAGSETHAVINKAEHIIEGLDIAVELPEGLCSLTISSTPGGSVSIPGEGRYIYAAGVVVDLIAEAGEDYRFVKWTGDVDTVADVYAASTNITMGGNYSVIANFELKEGLCSLTVFSTEGGSVITP
;
A
#
# COMPACT_ATOMS: atom_id res chain seq x y z
N MET A 1 -22.22 -25.29 33.17
CA MET A 1 -21.37 -24.07 33.21
C MET A 1 -21.52 -23.16 31.99
N LYS A 2 -21.66 -23.67 30.75
CA LYS A 2 -21.91 -22.86 29.54
C LYS A 2 -23.15 -21.96 29.59
N ASN A 3 -24.29 -22.44 30.12
CA ASN A 3 -25.52 -21.64 30.19
C ASN A 3 -25.49 -20.53 31.26
N LYS A 4 -24.69 -20.67 32.32
CA LYS A 4 -24.53 -19.64 33.34
C LYS A 4 -23.66 -18.47 32.85
N ARG A 5 -22.67 -18.73 31.98
CA ARG A 5 -21.88 -17.67 31.32
C ARG A 5 -22.73 -16.84 30.35
N LYS A 6 -23.54 -17.48 29.49
CA LYS A 6 -24.47 -16.77 28.59
C LYS A 6 -25.48 -15.89 29.33
N LEU A 7 -26.01 -16.36 30.47
CA LEU A 7 -26.97 -15.59 31.27
C LEU A 7 -26.31 -14.41 31.99
N LEU A 8 -25.07 -14.57 32.48
CA LEU A 8 -24.30 -13.48 33.09
C LEU A 8 -23.90 -12.42 32.05
N LEU A 9 -23.55 -12.85 30.83
CA LEU A 9 -23.28 -11.99 29.65
C LEU A 9 -24.51 -11.20 29.21
N PHE A 10 -25.70 -11.82 29.22
CA PHE A 10 -26.95 -11.12 28.93
C PHE A 10 -27.31 -10.09 30.00
N LEU A 11 -26.98 -10.36 31.27
CA LEU A 11 -27.20 -9.43 32.39
C LEU A 11 -26.23 -8.24 32.37
N THR A 12 -24.96 -8.45 32.01
CA THR A 12 -24.00 -7.34 31.82
C THR A 12 -24.38 -6.48 30.61
N LEU A 13 -24.89 -7.09 29.53
CA LEU A 13 -25.35 -6.39 28.33
C LEU A 13 -26.64 -5.57 28.57
N LEU A 14 -27.58 -6.11 29.35
CA LEU A 14 -28.76 -5.38 29.81
C LEU A 14 -28.42 -4.26 30.80
N LEU A 15 -27.36 -4.40 31.61
CA LEU A 15 -26.95 -3.32 32.52
C LEU A 15 -26.32 -2.15 31.75
N VAL A 16 -25.53 -2.42 30.70
CA VAL A 16 -24.98 -1.36 29.84
C VAL A 16 -26.10 -0.68 29.03
N CYS A 17 -27.05 -1.45 28.49
CA CYS A 17 -28.24 -0.88 27.85
C CYS A 17 -29.17 -0.13 28.83
N ALA A 18 -29.36 -0.59 30.06
CA ALA A 18 -30.23 0.06 31.04
C ALA A 18 -29.59 1.32 31.66
N LEU A 19 -28.26 1.37 31.77
CA LEU A 19 -27.54 2.59 32.17
C LEU A 19 -27.49 3.65 31.05
N LEU A 20 -27.83 3.28 29.81
CA LEU A 20 -28.00 4.22 28.69
C LEU A 20 -29.45 4.71 28.52
N PHE A 21 -30.42 4.15 29.26
CA PHE A 21 -31.85 4.48 29.14
C PHE A 21 -32.49 5.01 30.45
N SER A 22 -31.72 5.63 31.36
CA SER A 22 -32.32 6.43 32.43
C SER A 22 -32.59 7.86 31.97
N SER A 23 -33.85 8.08 31.54
CA SER A 23 -34.62 9.33 31.64
C SER A 23 -33.95 10.65 31.22
N ILE A 24 -34.48 11.23 30.15
CA ILE A 24 -34.38 12.65 29.80
C ILE A 24 -34.75 13.53 31.01
N PRO A 25 -33.96 14.58 31.32
CA PRO A 25 -34.54 15.84 31.68
C PRO A 25 -34.09 16.96 30.73
N ALA A 26 -34.98 17.94 30.63
CA ALA A 26 -34.85 19.15 29.84
C ALA A 26 -33.57 19.94 30.15
N TRP A 27 -33.11 20.64 29.11
CA TRP A 27 -32.00 21.57 29.10
C TRP A 27 -32.11 22.63 30.21
N ALA A 28 -31.19 22.57 31.16
CA ALA A 28 -30.74 23.68 31.99
C ALA A 28 -29.25 23.46 32.26
N GLY A 29 -28.42 24.45 31.97
CA GLY A 29 -26.97 24.32 31.98
C GLY A 29 -26.38 24.08 33.38
N GLU A 30 -25.56 23.04 33.49
CA GLU A 30 -24.41 22.98 34.40
C GLU A 30 -23.15 22.77 33.53
N PRO A 31 -22.00 23.41 33.85
CA PRO A 31 -20.76 23.25 33.10
C PRO A 31 -20.09 21.92 33.49
N GLY A 32 -20.72 20.81 33.12
CA GLY A 32 -20.21 19.45 33.30
C GLY A 32 -19.30 19.07 32.14
N TYR A 33 -18.00 19.03 32.40
CA TYR A 33 -16.90 18.47 31.59
C TYR A 33 -17.34 17.72 30.32
N ARG A 34 -17.49 18.44 29.19
CA ARG A 34 -17.64 17.83 27.86
C ARG A 34 -16.29 17.18 27.53
N LYS A 35 -16.24 15.85 27.55
CA LYS A 35 -15.06 15.11 27.12
C LYS A 35 -14.72 15.49 25.67
N SER A 36 -13.43 15.59 25.36
CA SER A 36 -12.99 15.83 23.98
C SER A 36 -13.41 14.66 23.08
N LEU A 37 -13.49 14.89 21.77
CA LEU A 37 -13.83 13.82 20.80
C LEU A 37 -12.91 12.60 20.97
N ALA A 38 -11.62 12.85 21.14
CA ALA A 38 -10.62 11.82 21.41
C ALA A 38 -10.88 11.04 22.71
N GLU A 39 -11.26 11.73 23.79
CA GLU A 39 -11.62 11.05 25.05
C GLU A 39 -12.91 10.22 24.93
N ALA A 40 -13.89 10.70 24.16
CA ALA A 40 -15.13 9.98 23.90
C ALA A 40 -14.89 8.74 23.04
N ARG A 41 -14.11 8.88 21.95
CA ARG A 41 -13.64 7.77 21.11
C ARG A 41 -12.93 6.72 21.96
N LYS A 42 -11.88 7.10 22.68
CA LYS A 42 -11.08 6.16 23.49
C LYS A 42 -11.94 5.43 24.52
N ALA A 43 -12.89 6.11 25.14
CA ALA A 43 -13.79 5.46 26.08
C ALA A 43 -14.77 4.48 25.41
N LEU A 44 -15.29 4.82 24.23
CA LEU A 44 -16.18 3.92 23.48
C LEU A 44 -15.42 2.70 22.98
N GLU A 45 -14.20 2.90 22.48
CA GLU A 45 -13.28 1.85 22.07
C GLU A 45 -13.06 0.82 23.20
N GLN A 46 -12.81 1.27 24.42
CA GLN A 46 -12.67 0.38 25.58
C GLN A 46 -13.94 -0.41 25.93
N GLU A 47 -15.13 0.15 25.68
CA GLU A 47 -16.40 -0.56 25.85
C GLU A 47 -16.66 -1.58 24.73
N LEU A 48 -16.14 -1.33 23.53
CA LEU A 48 -16.32 -2.19 22.35
C LEU A 48 -15.23 -3.25 22.18
N LEU A 49 -14.03 -3.05 22.75
CA LEU A 49 -12.93 -4.01 22.69
C LEU A 49 -13.33 -5.45 23.08
N PRO A 50 -14.09 -5.70 24.17
CA PRO A 50 -14.53 -7.06 24.53
C PRO A 50 -15.51 -7.71 23.54
N LEU A 51 -16.08 -6.93 22.62
CA LEU A 51 -17.00 -7.39 21.58
C LEU A 51 -16.28 -7.70 20.26
N SER A 52 -14.94 -7.72 20.26
CA SER A 52 -14.12 -8.19 19.14
C SER A 52 -14.60 -9.58 18.68
N GLY A 53 -15.03 -9.71 17.43
CA GLY A 53 -15.56 -10.96 16.88
C GLY A 53 -17.08 -11.16 17.06
N GLU A 54 -17.80 -10.23 17.69
CA GLU A 54 -19.27 -10.16 17.70
C GLU A 54 -19.82 -9.12 16.71
N GLY A 55 -19.13 -8.93 15.58
CA GLY A 55 -19.48 -7.99 14.52
C GLY A 55 -18.96 -6.56 14.71
N PHE A 56 -18.27 -6.25 15.81
CA PHE A 56 -17.49 -5.01 15.92
C PHE A 56 -16.15 -5.20 15.22
N VAL A 57 -15.82 -4.25 14.33
CA VAL A 57 -14.65 -4.33 13.45
C VAL A 57 -13.61 -3.28 13.83
N GLY A 58 -14.03 -2.07 14.19
CA GLY A 58 -13.07 -1.01 14.49
C GLY A 58 -13.74 0.33 14.78
N ILE A 59 -12.91 1.35 14.95
CA ILE A 59 -13.34 2.69 15.34
C ILE A 59 -12.38 3.74 14.79
N ALA A 60 -12.91 4.89 14.40
CA ALA A 60 -12.16 6.06 13.97
C ALA A 60 -12.84 7.34 14.51
N GLN A 61 -12.27 8.50 14.21
CA GLN A 61 -12.91 9.78 14.49
C GLN A 61 -12.73 10.76 13.34
N SER A 62 -13.76 11.56 13.09
CA SER A 62 -13.72 12.67 12.14
C SER A 62 -13.69 13.97 12.91
N GLU A 63 -12.53 14.64 12.92
CA GLU A 63 -12.37 15.94 13.57
C GLU A 63 -13.26 17.00 12.90
N THR A 64 -13.33 16.97 11.56
CA THR A 64 -14.14 17.92 10.76
C THR A 64 -15.62 17.81 11.08
N GLU A 65 -16.14 16.60 11.27
CA GLU A 65 -17.57 16.36 11.55
C GLU A 65 -17.86 16.34 13.06
N GLY A 66 -16.84 16.21 13.91
CA GLY A 66 -16.99 16.10 15.36
C GLY A 66 -17.63 14.78 15.79
N GLU A 67 -17.40 13.71 15.04
CA GLU A 67 -18.09 12.41 15.21
C GLU A 67 -17.10 11.27 15.46
N VAL A 68 -17.55 10.29 16.23
CA VAL A 68 -16.88 8.98 16.37
C VAL A 68 -17.50 8.04 15.35
N ILE A 69 -16.67 7.32 14.59
CA ILE A 69 -17.11 6.37 13.58
C ILE A 69 -16.83 4.96 14.10
N VAL A 70 -17.84 4.09 14.09
CA VAL A 70 -17.73 2.69 14.47
C VAL A 70 -17.90 1.81 13.24
N PHE A 71 -16.92 0.97 12.96
CA PHE A 71 -16.95 -0.04 11.90
C PHE A 71 -17.58 -1.33 12.41
N VAL A 72 -18.50 -1.89 11.63
CA VAL A 72 -19.19 -3.15 11.96
C VAL A 72 -19.24 -4.08 10.75
N GLU A 73 -19.34 -5.38 11.03
CA GLU A 73 -19.37 -6.43 10.02
C GLU A 73 -20.70 -6.43 9.25
N ASP A 74 -21.81 -6.08 9.92
CA ASP A 74 -23.15 -6.26 9.36
C ASP A 74 -24.21 -5.27 9.93
N GLU A 75 -25.34 -5.16 9.22
CA GLU A 75 -26.47 -4.30 9.57
C GLU A 75 -27.19 -4.68 10.87
N GLN A 76 -27.07 -5.93 11.36
CA GLN A 76 -27.61 -6.30 12.68
C GLN A 76 -26.72 -5.75 13.79
N THR A 77 -25.40 -5.84 13.63
CA THR A 77 -24.45 -5.31 14.61
C THR A 77 -24.53 -3.79 14.68
N LYS A 78 -24.76 -3.13 13.55
CA LYS A 78 -25.04 -1.68 13.50
C LYS A 78 -26.14 -1.22 14.46
N LYS A 79 -27.20 -2.01 14.64
CA LYS A 79 -28.32 -1.69 15.54
C LYS A 79 -27.95 -1.75 17.02
N ARG A 80 -26.81 -2.36 17.37
CA ARG A 80 -26.29 -2.47 18.75
C ARG A 80 -25.41 -1.28 19.13
N VAL A 81 -24.91 -0.53 18.15
CA VAL A 81 -24.04 0.63 18.38
C VAL A 81 -24.89 1.85 18.73
N PRO A 82 -24.59 2.59 19.82
CA PRO A 82 -25.34 3.78 20.17
C PRO A 82 -25.13 4.89 19.13
N CYS A 83 -26.15 5.69 18.84
CA CYS A 83 -26.02 6.85 17.93
C CYS A 83 -25.32 8.07 18.56
N SER A 84 -25.06 8.03 19.86
CA SER A 84 -24.32 9.06 20.61
C SER A 84 -23.64 8.45 21.83
N PHE A 85 -22.46 8.96 22.19
CA PHE A 85 -21.73 8.50 23.35
C PHE A 85 -20.98 9.67 24.02
N LYS A 86 -21.17 9.85 25.32
CA LYS A 86 -20.54 10.92 26.13
C LYS A 86 -20.64 12.33 25.53
N GLY A 87 -21.76 12.63 24.85
CA GLY A 87 -22.02 13.94 24.25
C GLY A 87 -21.46 14.13 22.83
N CYS A 88 -20.83 13.10 22.27
CA CYS A 88 -20.41 13.05 20.87
C CYS A 88 -21.41 12.24 20.04
N ARG A 89 -21.60 12.61 18.77
CA ARG A 89 -22.36 11.80 17.83
C ARG A 89 -21.53 10.58 17.43
N VAL A 90 -22.20 9.45 17.31
CA VAL A 90 -21.59 8.20 16.86
C VAL A 90 -22.27 7.79 15.56
N ARG A 91 -21.48 7.63 14.51
CA ARG A 91 -21.89 7.14 13.20
C ARG A 91 -21.38 5.71 13.04
N THR A 92 -22.15 4.88 12.36
CA THR A 92 -21.77 3.48 12.14
C THR A 92 -21.66 3.20 10.66
N GLU A 93 -20.60 2.53 10.25
CA GLU A 93 -20.33 2.11 8.89
C GLU A 93 -20.21 0.60 8.81
N VAL A 94 -20.87 0.00 7.81
CA VAL A 94 -20.80 -1.44 7.59
C VAL A 94 -19.63 -1.71 6.65
N THR A 95 -18.54 -2.18 7.21
CA THR A 95 -17.29 -2.45 6.49
C THR A 95 -17.18 -3.91 6.07
N GLY A 96 -18.03 -4.79 6.60
CA GLY A 96 -17.73 -6.22 6.58
C GLY A 96 -16.55 -6.54 7.50
N ARG A 97 -16.15 -7.81 7.52
CA ARG A 97 -14.97 -8.25 8.26
C ARG A 97 -13.70 -7.77 7.58
N ILE A 98 -12.77 -7.24 8.35
CA ILE A 98 -11.43 -6.88 7.87
C ILE A 98 -10.49 -8.07 8.08
N GLU A 99 -9.89 -8.53 7.00
CA GLU A 99 -9.02 -9.70 6.97
C GLU A 99 -7.69 -9.35 6.29
N THR A 100 -6.63 -10.07 6.62
CA THR A 100 -5.37 -9.93 5.87
C THR A 100 -5.60 -10.22 4.38
N LEU A 101 -5.03 -9.42 3.50
CA LEU A 101 -5.14 -9.61 2.06
C LEU A 101 -4.15 -10.67 1.57
N SER A 102 -3.98 -11.79 2.29
CA SER A 102 -3.09 -12.87 1.86
C SER A 102 -3.87 -13.89 1.04
N THR A 103 -3.26 -14.33 -0.04
CA THR A 103 -3.91 -15.08 -1.11
C THR A 103 -4.10 -16.56 -0.76
N GLN A 104 -4.81 -16.90 0.32
CA GLN A 104 -5.29 -18.29 0.43
C GLN A 104 -6.39 -18.55 -0.61
N VAL A 105 -7.19 -17.53 -0.98
CA VAL A 105 -8.28 -17.64 -1.95
C VAL A 105 -8.46 -16.27 -2.65
N ALA A 106 -8.10 -16.15 -3.93
CA ALA A 106 -8.43 -14.96 -4.72
C ALA A 106 -8.73 -15.36 -6.15
N VAL A 107 -9.77 -14.78 -6.72
CA VAL A 107 -10.17 -14.90 -8.12
C VAL A 107 -9.32 -13.91 -8.93
N LEU A 108 -8.81 -14.35 -10.09
CA LEU A 108 -8.04 -13.49 -11.00
C LEU A 108 -8.90 -12.31 -11.47
N LEU A 109 -8.38 -11.09 -11.35
CA LEU A 109 -8.96 -9.91 -11.97
C LEU A 109 -8.52 -9.84 -13.44
N THR A 110 -9.47 -9.62 -14.34
CA THR A 110 -9.20 -9.52 -15.77
C THR A 110 -8.51 -8.19 -16.09
N GLY A 111 -7.37 -8.23 -16.79
CA GLY A 111 -6.69 -7.02 -17.30
C GLY A 111 -5.40 -6.62 -16.59
N VAL A 112 -4.99 -7.35 -15.55
CA VAL A 112 -3.67 -7.20 -14.91
C VAL A 112 -2.67 -8.13 -15.61
N SER A 113 -1.46 -7.65 -15.93
CA SER A 113 -0.48 -8.49 -16.62
C SER A 113 -0.07 -9.68 -15.74
N GLU A 114 0.11 -10.86 -16.32
CA GLU A 114 0.69 -12.01 -15.63
C GLU A 114 2.20 -11.82 -15.38
N ASP A 115 2.85 -10.84 -16.03
CA ASP A 115 4.30 -10.60 -15.91
C ASP A 115 4.72 -10.29 -14.47
N ARG A 116 3.88 -9.58 -13.70
CA ARG A 116 4.16 -9.30 -12.27
C ARG A 116 4.11 -10.56 -11.40
N GLN A 117 3.57 -11.67 -11.90
CA GLN A 117 3.53 -12.99 -11.24
C GLN A 117 4.67 -13.90 -11.70
N ASN A 118 5.35 -13.55 -12.79
CA ASN A 118 6.52 -14.26 -13.28
C ASN A 118 7.81 -13.82 -12.56
N GLU A 119 8.93 -14.41 -12.94
CA GLU A 119 10.24 -13.93 -12.52
C GLU A 119 10.53 -12.55 -13.11
N VAL A 120 10.76 -11.56 -12.25
CA VAL A 120 11.03 -10.17 -12.62
C VAL A 120 12.41 -9.78 -12.10
N ARG A 121 13.28 -9.37 -13.02
CA ARG A 121 14.63 -8.85 -12.73
C ARG A 121 14.85 -7.56 -13.54
N PRO A 122 15.40 -6.49 -12.94
CA PRO A 122 15.71 -6.35 -11.51
C PRO A 122 14.47 -6.46 -10.62
N LEU A 123 14.67 -6.69 -9.31
CA LEU A 123 13.59 -6.65 -8.33
C LEU A 123 12.93 -5.28 -8.35
N VAL A 124 11.60 -5.25 -8.41
CA VAL A 124 10.80 -4.04 -8.53
C VAL A 124 9.50 -4.19 -7.73
N GLY A 125 9.05 -3.10 -7.11
CA GLY A 125 7.80 -3.05 -6.34
C GLY A 125 6.58 -3.46 -7.16
N GLY A 126 5.53 -3.94 -6.52
CA GLY A 126 4.29 -4.36 -7.19
C GLY A 126 4.31 -5.78 -7.77
N THR A 127 5.41 -6.52 -7.61
CA THR A 127 5.58 -7.88 -8.14
C THR A 127 5.37 -8.97 -7.09
N SER A 128 5.23 -10.22 -7.54
CA SER A 128 5.00 -11.37 -6.66
C SER A 128 6.18 -11.65 -5.72
N LEU A 129 5.89 -11.90 -4.44
CA LEU A 129 6.88 -12.25 -3.43
C LEU A 129 6.29 -13.19 -2.38
N SER A 130 7.12 -14.08 -1.82
CA SER A 130 6.81 -14.74 -0.55
C SER A 130 8.09 -15.17 0.17
N ALA A 131 8.00 -15.48 1.46
CA ALA A 131 8.99 -16.39 2.04
C ALA A 131 8.81 -17.82 1.49
N TYR A 132 9.88 -18.61 1.53
CA TYR A 132 9.88 -20.00 1.10
C TYR A 132 9.57 -20.91 2.30
N VAL A 133 8.32 -21.34 2.41
CA VAL A 133 7.84 -22.15 3.54
C VAL A 133 7.48 -23.56 3.04
N THR A 134 8.01 -24.57 3.73
CA THR A 134 7.70 -25.99 3.45
C THR A 134 6.94 -26.63 4.61
N LYS A 135 6.03 -27.55 4.29
CA LYS A 135 5.37 -28.47 5.22
C LYS A 135 5.80 -29.90 4.90
N GLY A 136 6.79 -30.40 5.64
CA GLY A 136 7.44 -31.67 5.30
C GLY A 136 8.14 -31.57 3.94
N ALA A 137 7.76 -32.43 3.00
CA ALA A 137 8.33 -32.44 1.65
C ALA A 137 7.59 -31.53 0.65
N LEU A 138 6.51 -30.86 1.06
CA LEU A 138 5.68 -30.03 0.18
C LEU A 138 5.92 -28.54 0.44
N ILE A 139 5.85 -27.74 -0.62
CA ILE A 139 5.89 -26.27 -0.54
C ILE A 139 4.49 -25.78 -0.16
N TYR A 140 4.41 -24.81 0.76
CA TYR A 140 3.17 -24.10 1.05
C TYR A 140 2.98 -23.01 -0.01
N LEU A 141 1.86 -23.03 -0.73
CA LEU A 141 1.60 -22.09 -1.83
C LEU A 141 0.91 -20.83 -1.30
N TYR A 142 1.64 -19.72 -1.25
CA TYR A 142 1.13 -18.42 -0.85
C TYR A 142 1.99 -17.30 -1.46
N GLY A 143 1.49 -16.07 -1.37
CA GLY A 143 2.18 -14.92 -1.90
C GLY A 143 1.54 -13.62 -1.46
N GLY A 144 2.35 -12.57 -1.47
CA GLY A 144 1.98 -11.16 -1.36
C GLY A 144 2.69 -10.37 -2.46
N THR A 145 2.90 -9.09 -2.20
CA THR A 145 3.57 -8.16 -3.09
C THR A 145 4.92 -7.78 -2.51
N LEU A 146 5.96 -7.74 -3.35
CA LEU A 146 7.17 -6.95 -3.07
C LEU A 146 6.74 -5.49 -3.05
N GLY A 147 6.70 -4.86 -1.87
CA GLY A 147 6.23 -3.49 -1.73
C GLY A 147 7.16 -2.50 -2.38
N MET A 148 8.42 -2.53 -1.96
CA MET A 148 9.45 -1.66 -2.48
C MET A 148 10.82 -2.30 -2.24
N VAL A 149 11.76 -2.03 -3.14
CA VAL A 149 13.19 -2.12 -2.81
C VAL A 149 13.57 -0.78 -2.19
N THR A 150 13.93 -0.79 -0.90
CA THR A 150 14.26 0.42 -0.14
C THR A 150 15.61 1.01 -0.57
N TYR A 151 15.89 2.26 -0.18
CA TYR A 151 17.10 2.99 -0.56
C TYR A 151 18.37 2.52 0.16
N ASP A 152 18.23 1.65 1.15
CA ASP A 152 19.28 0.85 1.78
C ASP A 152 19.33 -0.61 1.27
N ASN A 153 18.71 -0.86 0.10
CA ASN A 153 18.74 -2.11 -0.65
C ASN A 153 18.15 -3.32 0.11
N LYS A 154 16.96 -3.13 0.69
CA LYS A 154 16.15 -4.19 1.31
C LYS A 154 14.89 -4.45 0.52
N VAL A 155 14.38 -5.67 0.60
CA VAL A 155 13.00 -5.99 0.20
C VAL A 155 12.07 -5.58 1.34
N LEU A 156 11.11 -4.71 1.08
CA LEU A 156 10.04 -4.35 2.02
C LEU A 156 8.71 -5.03 1.63
N SER A 157 8.03 -5.64 2.59
CA SER A 157 6.71 -6.27 2.42
C SER A 157 5.99 -6.37 3.78
N ASN A 158 4.75 -6.86 3.83
CA ASN A 158 4.12 -7.23 5.10
C ASN A 158 4.83 -8.41 5.77
N ALA A 159 4.81 -8.44 7.11
CA ALA A 159 5.32 -9.55 7.91
C ALA A 159 4.55 -10.83 7.63
N HIS A 160 3.23 -10.78 7.41
CA HIS A 160 2.50 -12.00 7.08
C HIS A 160 2.84 -12.60 5.69
N VAL A 161 3.57 -11.87 4.85
CA VAL A 161 4.02 -12.33 3.51
C VAL A 161 5.40 -12.97 3.57
N ILE A 162 6.35 -12.39 4.31
CA ILE A 162 7.75 -12.86 4.33
C ILE A 162 8.27 -13.29 5.71
N ALA A 163 7.52 -13.05 6.78
CA ALA A 163 7.95 -13.29 8.16
C ALA A 163 7.03 -14.21 8.96
N MET A 164 5.91 -14.70 8.41
CA MET A 164 5.00 -15.60 9.13
C MET A 164 4.66 -16.86 8.34
N ARG A 165 4.42 -17.95 9.06
CA ARG A 165 3.87 -19.20 8.51
C ARG A 165 2.37 -19.00 8.23
N PRO A 166 1.89 -19.22 6.99
CA PRO A 166 0.49 -18.99 6.66
C PRO A 166 -0.50 -19.89 7.43
N GLU A 167 -0.08 -21.10 7.81
CA GLU A 167 -0.95 -22.05 8.52
C GLU A 167 -1.13 -21.71 10.00
N THR A 168 -0.06 -21.31 10.68
CA THR A 168 -0.06 -21.14 12.14
C THR A 168 -0.08 -19.67 12.58
N GLY A 169 0.27 -18.75 11.68
CA GLY A 169 0.52 -17.35 12.03
C GLY A 169 1.65 -17.19 13.04
N GLU A 170 2.58 -18.15 13.09
CA GLU A 170 3.83 -18.03 13.87
C GLU A 170 4.89 -17.36 13.02
N PHE A 171 5.75 -16.58 13.66
CA PHE A 171 6.87 -15.95 12.98
C PHE A 171 7.89 -16.98 12.49
N LEU A 172 8.48 -16.67 11.34
CA LEU A 172 9.58 -17.40 10.72
C LEU A 172 10.89 -16.99 11.37
N ASP A 173 11.88 -17.88 11.31
CA ASP A 173 13.22 -17.56 11.77
C ASP A 173 13.88 -16.57 10.79
N VAL A 174 14.62 -15.60 11.33
CA VAL A 174 15.55 -14.78 10.54
C VAL A 174 16.48 -15.69 9.73
N GLY A 175 16.77 -15.32 8.49
CA GLY A 175 17.48 -16.17 7.54
C GLY A 175 16.55 -17.05 6.68
N THR A 176 15.24 -17.02 6.91
CA THR A 176 14.29 -17.76 6.05
C THR A 176 14.35 -17.21 4.62
N PRO A 177 14.52 -18.06 3.58
CA PRO A 177 14.64 -17.57 2.22
C PRO A 177 13.41 -16.80 1.74
N VAL A 178 13.64 -15.68 1.07
CA VAL A 178 12.63 -14.90 0.34
C VAL A 178 12.79 -15.19 -1.16
N ILE A 179 11.68 -15.43 -1.85
CA ILE A 179 11.65 -15.84 -3.26
C ILE A 179 10.80 -14.88 -4.11
N GLN A 180 11.28 -14.62 -5.34
CA GLN A 180 10.58 -13.85 -6.38
C GLN A 180 10.64 -14.66 -7.69
N PRO A 181 9.50 -15.10 -8.24
CA PRO A 181 8.14 -14.84 -7.75
C PRO A 181 7.83 -15.61 -6.46
N GLY A 182 6.72 -15.26 -5.80
CA GLY A 182 6.23 -15.97 -4.63
C GLY A 182 5.81 -17.40 -4.94
N SER A 183 5.74 -18.25 -3.92
CA SER A 183 5.47 -19.69 -4.08
C SER A 183 4.12 -20.00 -4.74
N ARG A 184 3.09 -19.16 -4.51
CA ARG A 184 1.78 -19.27 -5.16
C ARG A 184 1.88 -19.15 -6.69
N ASP A 185 2.82 -18.33 -7.18
CA ASP A 185 3.00 -18.04 -8.60
C ASP A 185 4.15 -18.88 -9.21
N GLY A 186 4.44 -20.03 -8.58
CA GLY A 186 5.39 -21.01 -9.11
C GLY A 186 6.81 -20.86 -8.58
N GLY A 187 7.09 -19.85 -7.74
CA GLY A 187 8.38 -19.64 -7.11
C GLY A 187 8.87 -20.84 -6.29
N ARG A 188 10.15 -21.17 -6.43
CA ARG A 188 10.83 -22.24 -5.70
C ARG A 188 12.10 -21.70 -5.04
N ILE A 189 12.79 -22.55 -4.28
CA ILE A 189 14.05 -22.18 -3.62
C ILE A 189 15.13 -21.70 -4.60
N GLY A 190 15.09 -22.14 -5.87
CA GLY A 190 15.99 -21.64 -6.91
C GLY A 190 15.72 -20.19 -7.35
N ASN A 191 14.55 -19.65 -7.02
CA ASN A 191 14.16 -18.26 -7.25
C ASN A 191 14.42 -17.37 -6.02
N ARG A 192 15.28 -17.83 -5.10
CA ARG A 192 15.67 -17.06 -3.93
C ARG A 192 16.29 -15.74 -4.39
N VAL A 193 15.90 -14.68 -3.69
CA VAL A 193 16.45 -13.33 -3.91
C VAL A 193 17.12 -12.74 -2.68
N GLY A 194 16.97 -13.39 -1.53
CA GLY A 194 17.54 -12.98 -0.26
C GLY A 194 16.93 -13.78 0.89
N GLU A 195 17.04 -13.24 2.10
CA GLU A 195 16.54 -13.86 3.33
C GLU A 195 15.80 -12.85 4.19
N LEU A 196 14.82 -13.31 4.96
CA LEU A 196 14.16 -12.52 5.99
C LEU A 196 15.22 -11.98 6.97
N GLU A 197 15.23 -10.67 7.18
CA GLU A 197 16.21 -10.00 8.04
C GLU A 197 15.59 -9.62 9.38
N THR A 198 14.46 -8.92 9.37
CA THR A 198 13.71 -8.56 10.58
C THR A 198 12.26 -8.22 10.24
N TYR A 199 11.43 -8.07 11.26
CA TYR A 199 10.02 -7.76 11.16
C TYR A 199 9.52 -7.04 12.40
N ILE A 200 8.42 -6.30 12.28
CA ILE A 200 7.69 -5.74 13.41
C ILE A 200 6.80 -6.85 13.99
N PRO A 201 7.01 -7.28 15.25
CA PRO A 201 6.22 -8.35 15.84
C PRO A 201 4.75 -7.93 15.99
N ILE A 202 3.85 -8.85 15.67
CA ILE A 202 2.39 -8.70 15.83
C ILE A 202 1.97 -9.49 17.06
N ASP A 203 1.36 -8.81 18.02
CA ASP A 203 0.73 -9.41 19.19
C ASP A 203 -0.74 -9.74 18.89
N PHE A 204 -1.06 -11.03 18.96
CA PHE A 204 -2.42 -11.58 18.81
C PHE A 204 -3.18 -11.66 20.15
N GLY A 205 -2.60 -11.12 21.23
CA GLY A 205 -3.23 -10.94 22.53
C GLY A 205 -4.41 -9.96 22.44
N GLY A 206 -5.52 -10.31 23.09
CA GLY A 206 -6.74 -9.52 23.03
C GLY A 206 -6.58 -8.15 23.70
N GLY A 207 -6.23 -7.13 22.90
CA GLY A 207 -6.16 -5.73 23.30
C GLY A 207 -4.76 -5.12 23.31
N THR A 208 -3.70 -5.83 22.90
CA THR A 208 -2.40 -5.21 22.65
C THR A 208 -2.47 -4.39 21.37
N GLU A 209 -1.91 -3.19 21.41
CA GLU A 209 -1.87 -2.27 20.27
C GLU A 209 -0.74 -2.68 19.32
N ASN A 210 -1.08 -2.93 18.06
CA ASN A 210 -0.13 -3.12 16.97
C ASN A 210 -0.18 -1.91 16.03
N TYR A 211 0.97 -1.47 15.52
CA TYR A 211 1.05 -0.27 14.67
C TYR A 211 1.33 -0.60 13.21
N ALA A 212 2.02 -1.71 12.94
CA ALA A 212 2.37 -2.10 11.59
C ALA A 212 2.50 -3.62 11.44
N ASP A 213 2.06 -4.13 10.30
CA ASP A 213 2.40 -5.44 9.76
C ASP A 213 3.45 -5.25 8.65
N ALA A 214 4.74 -5.33 9.01
CA ALA A 214 5.83 -5.07 8.08
C ALA A 214 7.07 -5.89 8.40
N ALA A 215 7.81 -6.26 7.36
CA ALA A 215 9.05 -6.99 7.45
C ALA A 215 9.99 -6.59 6.31
N ILE A 216 11.28 -6.79 6.55
CA ILE A 216 12.33 -6.61 5.54
C ILE A 216 13.13 -7.88 5.31
N GLY A 217 13.59 -8.04 4.09
CA GLY A 217 14.54 -9.06 3.69
C GLY A 217 15.79 -8.44 3.06
N SER A 218 16.91 -9.15 3.18
CA SER A 218 18.12 -8.84 2.43
C SER A 218 17.91 -9.08 0.93
N ILE A 219 18.85 -8.58 0.12
CA ILE A 219 18.96 -8.93 -1.31
C ILE A 219 20.33 -9.59 -1.51
N ASP A 220 20.34 -10.78 -2.13
CA ASP A 220 21.57 -11.51 -2.46
C ASP A 220 22.40 -10.72 -3.49
N THR A 221 23.73 -10.80 -3.42
CA THR A 221 24.65 -9.90 -4.15
C THR A 221 24.57 -9.98 -5.68
N ASP A 222 24.09 -11.09 -6.22
CA ASP A 222 23.93 -11.35 -7.65
C ASP A 222 22.53 -11.00 -8.18
N VAL A 223 21.65 -10.52 -7.31
CA VAL A 223 20.28 -10.13 -7.66
C VAL A 223 20.23 -8.62 -7.90
N GLY A 224 19.97 -8.22 -9.15
CA GLY A 224 19.72 -6.83 -9.48
C GLY A 224 18.42 -6.32 -8.86
N ALA A 225 18.39 -5.06 -8.42
CA ALA A 225 17.24 -4.45 -7.77
C ALA A 225 17.08 -2.98 -8.19
N SER A 226 15.83 -2.57 -8.43
CA SER A 226 15.43 -1.21 -8.77
C SER A 226 14.83 -0.52 -7.54
N VAL A 227 15.65 0.29 -6.87
CA VAL A 227 15.26 1.03 -5.67
C VAL A 227 14.09 1.98 -5.98
N GLY A 228 13.06 1.96 -5.13
CA GLY A 228 11.88 2.82 -5.22
C GLY A 228 10.95 2.56 -6.40
N GLU A 229 11.38 1.81 -7.43
CA GLU A 229 10.59 1.56 -8.64
C GLU A 229 9.37 0.67 -8.33
N GLN A 230 8.25 0.99 -8.96
CA GLN A 230 6.98 0.28 -8.88
C GLN A 230 6.55 -0.16 -10.28
N PHE A 231 6.36 -1.48 -10.43
CA PHE A 231 5.96 -2.10 -11.68
C PHE A 231 4.57 -1.64 -12.10
N SER A 232 4.42 -1.32 -13.38
CA SER A 232 3.16 -0.90 -14.00
C SER A 232 3.02 -1.60 -15.34
N GLU A 233 1.79 -1.86 -15.78
CA GLU A 233 1.52 -2.35 -17.14
C GLU A 233 1.86 -1.31 -18.22
N GLY A 234 1.95 -0.04 -17.84
CA GLY A 234 2.49 1.05 -18.67
C GLY A 234 3.89 1.44 -18.21
N ASP A 235 4.13 2.74 -18.05
CA ASP A 235 5.39 3.23 -17.51
C ASP A 235 5.47 2.97 -15.99
N SER A 236 6.58 2.40 -15.55
CA SER A 236 6.93 2.32 -14.13
C SER A 236 6.91 3.71 -13.49
N TYR A 237 6.67 3.75 -12.19
CA TYR A 237 6.80 4.97 -11.39
C TYR A 237 7.69 4.71 -10.19
N TRP A 238 8.14 5.78 -9.53
CA TRP A 238 9.02 5.68 -8.37
C TRP A 238 8.36 6.24 -7.12
N ILE A 239 8.69 5.60 -6.01
CA ILE A 239 8.42 6.07 -4.66
C ILE A 239 9.74 6.52 -4.05
N GLU A 240 9.81 7.76 -3.59
CA GLU A 240 10.95 8.36 -2.88
C GLU A 240 10.46 9.33 -1.82
N GLY A 241 11.07 9.30 -0.65
CA GLY A 241 10.59 10.04 0.51
C GLY A 241 9.34 9.39 1.10
N TRP A 242 8.77 10.04 2.11
CA TRP A 242 7.52 9.63 2.73
C TRP A 242 6.68 10.83 3.12
N THR A 243 5.36 10.62 3.20
CA THR A 243 4.41 11.68 3.47
C THR A 243 3.21 11.17 4.25
N GLU A 244 2.60 12.05 5.03
CA GLU A 244 1.34 11.79 5.70
C GLU A 244 0.16 12.10 4.78
N VAL A 245 -0.99 11.47 5.06
CA VAL A 245 -2.22 11.69 4.32
C VAL A 245 -3.32 12.26 5.21
N SER A 246 -4.29 12.89 4.56
CA SER A 246 -5.51 13.45 5.13
C SER A 246 -6.73 12.85 4.43
N LYS A 247 -7.91 12.94 5.07
CA LYS A 247 -9.17 12.56 4.43
C LYS A 247 -9.35 13.30 3.10
N GLY A 248 -9.70 12.57 2.04
CA GLY A 248 -9.88 13.08 0.68
C GLY A 248 -8.61 13.05 -0.19
N ASP A 249 -7.45 12.72 0.38
CA ASP A 249 -6.26 12.50 -0.44
C ASP A 249 -6.43 11.25 -1.31
N ILE A 250 -5.97 11.35 -2.57
CA ILE A 250 -5.88 10.21 -3.47
C ILE A 250 -4.51 9.56 -3.33
N VAL A 251 -4.52 8.26 -3.05
CA VAL A 251 -3.32 7.43 -2.95
C VAL A 251 -3.30 6.41 -4.08
N ARG A 252 -2.12 5.93 -4.43
CA ARG A 252 -1.87 4.93 -5.48
C ARG A 252 -1.06 3.78 -4.92
N LYS A 253 -1.23 2.58 -5.47
CA LYS A 253 -0.38 1.42 -5.15
C LYS A 253 -0.18 0.53 -6.37
N SER A 254 0.93 -0.21 -6.42
CA SER A 254 1.10 -1.32 -7.37
C SER A 254 1.06 -2.65 -6.62
N GLY A 255 0.21 -3.57 -7.06
CA GLY A 255 -0.01 -4.84 -6.39
C GLY A 255 0.03 -6.04 -7.32
N ARG A 256 0.45 -7.19 -6.77
CA ARG A 256 0.56 -8.44 -7.52
C ARG A 256 -0.79 -8.85 -8.15
N THR A 257 -1.90 -8.61 -7.46
CA THR A 257 -3.22 -9.07 -7.89
C THR A 257 -3.97 -8.01 -8.69
N THR A 258 -4.04 -6.78 -8.20
CA THR A 258 -4.87 -5.71 -8.81
C THR A 258 -4.08 -4.77 -9.71
N GLY A 259 -2.76 -4.91 -9.80
CA GLY A 259 -1.92 -3.99 -10.57
C GLY A 259 -1.86 -2.59 -9.96
N VAL A 260 -1.78 -1.57 -10.81
CA VAL A 260 -1.79 -0.17 -10.38
C VAL A 260 -3.23 0.30 -10.17
N THR A 261 -3.56 0.71 -8.94
CA THR A 261 -4.88 1.26 -8.60
C THR A 261 -4.74 2.52 -7.76
N THR A 262 -5.81 3.30 -7.70
CA THR A 262 -5.91 4.51 -6.87
C THR A 262 -7.14 4.45 -5.98
N GLY A 263 -7.08 5.06 -4.80
CA GLY A 263 -8.20 5.11 -3.85
C GLY A 263 -8.20 6.39 -3.04
N GLU A 264 -9.36 6.75 -2.49
CA GLU A 264 -9.52 7.93 -1.64
C GLU A 264 -9.40 7.55 -0.16
N VAL A 265 -8.57 8.30 0.58
CA VAL A 265 -8.40 8.13 2.01
C VAL A 265 -9.64 8.65 2.75
N VAL A 266 -10.29 7.81 3.55
CA VAL A 266 -11.47 8.17 4.34
C VAL A 266 -11.15 8.37 5.83
N TYR A 267 -10.17 7.64 6.37
CA TYR A 267 -9.70 7.78 7.76
C TYR A 267 -8.18 7.61 7.86
N THR A 268 -7.56 8.27 8.84
CA THR A 268 -6.10 8.25 9.03
C THR A 268 -5.69 7.92 10.47
N ASN A 269 -6.66 7.59 11.32
CA ASN A 269 -6.48 7.33 12.74
C ASN A 269 -7.29 6.12 13.19
N ALA A 270 -7.58 5.18 12.28
CA ALA A 270 -8.47 4.07 12.57
C ALA A 270 -7.81 3.05 13.50
N SER A 271 -8.59 2.47 14.41
CA SER A 271 -8.23 1.24 15.10
C SER A 271 -9.11 0.11 14.59
N VAL A 272 -8.53 -1.02 14.18
CA VAL A 272 -9.24 -2.12 13.53
C VAL A 272 -8.80 -3.48 14.06
N TRP A 273 -9.77 -4.39 14.18
CA TRP A 273 -9.52 -5.81 14.37
C TRP A 273 -9.30 -6.46 13.02
N VAL A 274 -8.13 -7.04 12.84
CA VAL A 274 -7.74 -7.72 11.61
C VAL A 274 -7.68 -9.22 11.86
N THR A 275 -8.34 -9.99 10.99
CA THR A 275 -8.35 -11.45 11.07
C THR A 275 -7.18 -12.05 10.27
N TYR A 276 -6.39 -12.90 10.92
CA TYR A 276 -5.26 -13.66 10.38
C TYR A 276 -5.59 -15.16 10.51
N GLY A 277 -6.32 -15.70 9.54
CA GLY A 277 -6.84 -17.08 9.64
C GLY A 277 -7.70 -17.25 10.90
N ASP A 278 -7.27 -18.10 11.83
CA ASP A 278 -7.97 -18.36 13.10
C ASP A 278 -7.61 -17.36 14.23
N LYS A 279 -6.66 -16.46 13.99
CA LYS A 279 -6.21 -15.45 14.97
C LYS A 279 -6.77 -14.07 14.61
N SER A 280 -6.80 -13.18 15.59
CA SER A 280 -7.09 -11.76 15.36
C SER A 280 -6.08 -10.91 16.11
N ALA A 281 -5.71 -9.78 15.50
CA ALA A 281 -4.85 -8.79 16.10
C ALA A 281 -5.49 -7.41 15.99
N TYR A 282 -5.22 -6.57 16.98
CA TYR A 282 -5.78 -5.23 17.06
C TYR A 282 -4.74 -4.22 16.61
N PHE A 283 -5.04 -3.51 15.52
CA PHE A 283 -4.18 -2.50 14.94
C PHE A 283 -4.72 -1.12 15.26
N VAL A 284 -3.85 -0.18 15.60
CA VAL A 284 -4.20 1.21 15.91
C VAL A 284 -3.46 2.16 15.00
N ASP A 285 -3.99 3.37 14.83
CA ASP A 285 -3.40 4.43 14.01
C ASP A 285 -3.20 4.04 12.53
N GLN A 286 -4.22 3.42 11.95
CA GLN A 286 -4.23 2.95 10.57
C GLN A 286 -4.89 3.95 9.61
N ILE A 287 -4.45 3.90 8.36
CA ILE A 287 -5.12 4.59 7.25
C ILE A 287 -6.16 3.64 6.64
N VAL A 288 -7.33 4.18 6.30
CA VAL A 288 -8.42 3.45 5.66
C VAL A 288 -8.78 4.14 4.36
N VAL A 289 -8.85 3.34 3.31
CA VAL A 289 -9.30 3.72 1.96
C VAL A 289 -10.64 3.02 1.69
N GLU A 290 -11.61 3.75 1.18
CA GLU A 290 -12.86 3.16 0.72
C GLU A 290 -12.67 2.53 -0.67
N GLN A 291 -13.30 1.39 -0.91
CA GLN A 291 -13.27 0.71 -2.19
C GLN A 291 -14.61 0.04 -2.49
N GLU A 292 -14.79 -0.40 -3.73
CA GLU A 292 -15.95 -1.19 -4.14
C GLU A 292 -15.47 -2.46 -4.84
N ASN A 293 -15.91 -3.63 -4.35
CA ASN A 293 -15.56 -4.93 -4.94
C ASN A 293 -14.05 -5.11 -5.17
N TRP A 294 -13.24 -4.75 -4.16
CA TRP A 294 -11.78 -4.86 -4.21
C TRP A 294 -11.10 -3.97 -5.28
N SER A 295 -11.71 -2.83 -5.63
CA SER A 295 -11.19 -1.92 -6.65
C SER A 295 -9.84 -1.28 -6.32
N PHE A 296 -9.49 -1.13 -5.04
CA PHE A 296 -8.21 -0.58 -4.63
C PHE A 296 -7.20 -1.70 -4.31
N ALA A 297 -7.50 -2.59 -3.39
CA ALA A 297 -6.62 -3.69 -3.01
C ALA A 297 -7.43 -4.97 -2.75
N ALA A 298 -6.98 -6.09 -3.31
CA ALA A 298 -7.58 -7.40 -3.19
C ALA A 298 -6.65 -8.37 -2.46
N PRO A 299 -7.14 -9.55 -2.05
CA PRO A 299 -6.27 -10.61 -1.56
C PRO A 299 -5.14 -10.88 -2.56
N GLY A 300 -3.93 -10.78 -2.05
CA GLY A 300 -2.67 -10.87 -2.76
C GLY A 300 -1.89 -9.57 -2.88
N ASP A 301 -2.54 -8.41 -2.73
CA ASP A 301 -1.86 -7.12 -2.75
C ASP A 301 -1.18 -6.77 -1.43
N SER A 302 -1.30 -7.62 -0.39
CA SER A 302 -0.58 -7.45 0.86
C SER A 302 0.90 -7.21 0.62
N GLY A 303 1.39 -6.11 1.16
CA GLY A 303 2.77 -5.67 1.04
C GLY A 303 2.96 -4.61 -0.03
N SER A 304 1.96 -4.29 -0.85
CA SER A 304 2.05 -3.19 -1.81
C SER A 304 2.34 -1.87 -1.12
N ALA A 305 3.39 -1.19 -1.57
CA ALA A 305 3.67 0.18 -1.17
C ALA A 305 2.60 1.11 -1.74
N VAL A 306 2.11 1.99 -0.89
CA VAL A 306 1.13 3.02 -1.22
C VAL A 306 1.86 4.36 -1.28
N ASP A 307 1.61 5.13 -2.34
CA ASP A 307 2.18 6.45 -2.55
C ASP A 307 1.13 7.54 -2.66
N LYS A 308 1.53 8.76 -2.30
CA LYS A 308 0.85 10.02 -2.65
C LYS A 308 1.86 10.91 -3.33
N GLY A 309 1.64 11.19 -4.62
CA GLY A 309 2.54 12.07 -5.37
C GLY A 309 3.97 11.54 -5.50
N GLY A 310 4.18 10.22 -5.43
CA GLY A 310 5.50 9.61 -5.44
C GLY A 310 6.18 9.51 -4.07
N GLU A 311 5.53 9.91 -2.97
CA GLU A 311 6.06 9.76 -1.61
C GLU A 311 5.38 8.60 -0.89
N PHE A 312 6.15 7.82 -0.13
CA PHE A 312 5.66 6.64 0.59
C PHE A 312 4.66 7.00 1.69
N VAL A 313 3.46 6.40 1.65
CA VAL A 313 2.39 6.58 2.64
C VAL A 313 2.31 5.38 3.57
N GLY A 314 2.62 4.18 3.08
CA GLY A 314 2.48 2.97 3.88
C GLY A 314 2.38 1.67 3.09
N LEU A 315 2.05 0.58 3.78
CA LEU A 315 1.80 -0.74 3.17
C LEU A 315 0.36 -1.19 3.38
N VAL A 316 -0.34 -1.51 2.30
CA VAL A 316 -1.64 -2.19 2.40
C VAL A 316 -1.43 -3.60 2.94
N PHE A 317 -2.26 -4.02 3.90
CA PHE A 317 -2.12 -5.34 4.55
C PHE A 317 -3.44 -6.06 4.82
N ALA A 318 -4.53 -5.31 4.97
CA ALA A 318 -5.83 -5.84 5.33
C ALA A 318 -6.95 -5.12 4.60
N GLY A 319 -8.13 -5.73 4.55
CA GLY A 319 -9.29 -5.11 3.96
C GLY A 319 -10.51 -6.03 3.91
N SER A 320 -11.54 -5.52 3.25
CA SER A 320 -12.79 -6.16 2.90
C SER A 320 -13.19 -5.72 1.48
N GLU A 321 -14.33 -6.19 0.97
CA GLU A 321 -14.86 -5.74 -0.34
C GLU A 321 -15.09 -4.22 -0.41
N THR A 322 -15.24 -3.56 0.74
CA THR A 322 -15.61 -2.13 0.82
C THR A 322 -14.51 -1.23 1.36
N HIS A 323 -13.51 -1.78 2.06
CA HIS A 323 -12.45 -0.97 2.68
C HIS A 323 -11.09 -1.65 2.55
N ALA A 324 -10.03 -0.87 2.40
CA ALA A 324 -8.65 -1.31 2.52
C ALA A 324 -7.97 -0.59 3.69
N VAL A 325 -7.04 -1.28 4.36
CA VAL A 325 -6.32 -0.78 5.53
C VAL A 325 -4.83 -0.79 5.25
N ILE A 326 -4.19 0.33 5.57
CA ILE A 326 -2.79 0.62 5.27
C ILE A 326 -2.07 0.94 6.58
N ASN A 327 -0.96 0.23 6.82
CA ASN A 327 -0.01 0.55 7.88
C ASN A 327 0.73 1.83 7.49
N LYS A 328 0.85 2.81 8.40
CA LYS A 328 1.53 4.08 8.10
C LYS A 328 3.03 3.93 7.89
N ALA A 329 3.57 4.74 6.98
CA ALA A 329 5.00 4.84 6.73
C ALA A 329 5.80 5.13 8.00
N GLU A 330 5.35 6.07 8.85
CA GLU A 330 6.03 6.45 10.10
C GLU A 330 6.37 5.22 10.97
N HIS A 331 5.37 4.38 11.27
CA HIS A 331 5.54 3.17 12.11
C HIS A 331 6.42 2.11 11.45
N ILE A 332 6.41 2.03 10.12
CA ILE A 332 7.22 1.08 9.36
C ILE A 332 8.68 1.52 9.34
N ILE A 333 8.94 2.80 9.06
CA ILE A 333 10.28 3.38 8.96
C ILE A 333 10.95 3.31 10.33
N GLU A 334 10.28 3.76 11.39
CA GLU A 334 10.81 3.69 12.77
C GLU A 334 11.00 2.24 13.22
N GLY A 335 10.02 1.37 12.95
CA GLY A 335 10.04 -0.02 13.43
C GLY A 335 11.06 -0.92 12.74
N LEU A 336 11.48 -0.59 11.51
CA LEU A 336 12.42 -1.39 10.72
C LEU A 336 13.75 -0.70 10.44
N ASP A 337 13.90 0.60 10.74
CA ASP A 337 15.10 1.41 10.48
C ASP A 337 15.54 1.35 8.99
N ILE A 338 14.60 1.66 8.08
CA ILE A 338 14.83 1.60 6.63
C ILE A 338 14.96 2.99 6.00
N ALA A 339 15.71 3.07 4.90
CA ALA A 339 15.80 4.29 4.09
C ALA A 339 14.76 4.27 2.96
N VAL A 340 13.92 5.31 2.90
CA VAL A 340 12.90 5.49 1.85
C VAL A 340 13.23 6.63 0.88
N GLU A 341 14.42 7.22 1.02
CA GLU A 341 14.93 8.29 0.18
C GLU A 341 16.43 8.14 -0.07
N LEU A 342 16.94 8.85 -1.07
CA LEU A 342 18.36 8.86 -1.38
C LEU A 342 19.18 9.47 -0.22
N PRO A 343 20.37 8.93 0.07
CA PRO A 343 21.29 9.57 1.00
C PRO A 343 21.62 11.02 0.60
N GLU A 344 21.94 11.84 1.60
CA GLU A 344 22.35 13.22 1.37
C GLU A 344 23.49 13.32 0.35
N GLY A 345 23.35 14.27 -0.58
CA GLY A 345 24.35 14.51 -1.64
C GLY A 345 24.17 13.64 -2.88
N LEU A 346 23.18 12.74 -2.91
CA LEU A 346 22.74 12.05 -4.13
C LEU A 346 21.43 12.62 -4.65
N CYS A 347 21.19 12.45 -5.94
CA CYS A 347 19.97 12.87 -6.63
C CYS A 347 19.68 12.00 -7.83
N SER A 348 18.42 11.95 -8.26
CA SER A 348 17.97 11.17 -9.39
C SER A 348 17.78 12.00 -10.66
N LEU A 349 18.15 11.45 -11.81
CA LEU A 349 17.80 11.94 -13.13
C LEU A 349 16.91 10.91 -13.82
N THR A 350 15.64 11.24 -14.04
CA THR A 350 14.69 10.44 -14.83
C THR A 350 14.61 11.00 -16.24
N ILE A 351 14.77 10.13 -17.24
CA ILE A 351 14.85 10.51 -18.65
C ILE A 351 13.87 9.66 -19.45
N SER A 352 13.06 10.32 -20.28
CA SER A 352 12.18 9.66 -21.24
C SER A 352 12.11 10.42 -22.56
N SER A 353 11.37 9.88 -23.53
CA SER A 353 11.13 10.54 -24.81
C SER A 353 9.67 10.43 -25.27
N THR A 354 9.26 11.35 -26.13
CA THR A 354 8.02 11.19 -26.90
C THR A 354 8.26 10.24 -28.07
N PRO A 355 7.20 9.65 -28.67
CA PRO A 355 7.35 8.84 -29.87
C PRO A 355 8.12 9.56 -30.98
N GLY A 356 8.95 8.80 -31.72
CA GLY A 356 9.73 9.33 -32.84
C GLY A 356 11.23 9.50 -32.59
N GLY A 357 11.73 9.10 -31.42
CA GLY A 357 13.15 9.07 -31.13
C GLY A 357 13.43 8.36 -29.82
N SER A 358 14.65 8.51 -29.32
CA SER A 358 15.07 8.00 -28.01
C SER A 358 16.21 8.85 -27.45
N VAL A 359 16.49 8.71 -26.16
CA VAL A 359 17.71 9.26 -25.55
C VAL A 359 18.78 8.17 -25.49
N SER A 360 19.92 8.39 -26.16
CA SER A 360 21.00 7.41 -26.24
C SER A 360 22.06 7.59 -25.14
N ILE A 361 22.22 8.81 -24.61
CA ILE A 361 23.14 9.10 -23.49
C ILE A 361 22.42 9.97 -22.45
N PRO A 362 22.43 9.59 -21.16
CA PRO A 362 22.92 8.31 -20.61
C PRO A 362 22.04 7.11 -21.02
N GLY A 363 20.88 7.37 -21.61
CA GLY A 363 19.83 6.41 -21.88
C GLY A 363 18.50 6.89 -21.30
N GLU A 364 17.41 6.21 -21.64
CA GLU A 364 16.13 6.40 -20.94
C GLU A 364 16.11 5.62 -19.62
N GLY A 365 15.27 6.03 -18.69
CA GLY A 365 15.16 5.46 -17.35
C GLY A 365 15.66 6.41 -16.25
N ARG A 366 15.87 5.85 -15.06
CA ARG A 366 16.25 6.60 -13.85
C ARG A 366 17.68 6.28 -13.43
N TYR A 367 18.47 7.33 -13.18
CA TYR A 367 19.89 7.24 -12.85
C TYR A 367 20.19 8.04 -11.59
N ILE A 368 21.13 7.57 -10.77
CA ILE A 368 21.54 8.24 -9.53
C ILE A 368 22.91 8.89 -9.71
N TYR A 369 23.01 10.17 -9.37
CA TYR A 369 24.22 10.98 -9.47
C TYR A 369 24.52 11.70 -8.16
N ALA A 370 25.80 12.02 -7.93
CA ALA A 370 26.18 12.97 -6.90
C ALA A 370 25.75 14.39 -7.30
N ALA A 371 25.32 15.17 -6.32
CA ALA A 371 24.98 16.57 -6.52
C ALA A 371 26.19 17.35 -7.08
N GLY A 372 25.93 18.21 -8.05
CA GLY A 372 26.90 19.01 -8.80
C GLY A 372 27.52 18.33 -10.02
N VAL A 373 27.24 17.04 -10.27
CA VAL A 373 27.72 16.35 -11.47
C VAL A 373 27.06 16.92 -12.72
N VAL A 374 27.84 17.07 -13.79
CA VAL A 374 27.33 17.41 -15.13
C VAL A 374 27.15 16.12 -15.91
N VAL A 375 25.96 15.90 -16.44
CA VAL A 375 25.57 14.70 -17.17
C VAL A 375 25.24 15.08 -18.62
N ASP A 376 25.85 14.39 -19.57
CA ASP A 376 25.56 14.59 -21.00
C ASP A 376 24.19 14.00 -21.35
N LEU A 377 23.44 14.72 -22.18
CA LEU A 377 22.14 14.32 -22.70
C LEU A 377 22.20 14.28 -24.23
N ILE A 378 21.95 13.12 -24.84
CA ILE A 378 21.94 12.96 -26.29
C ILE A 378 20.66 12.30 -26.76
N ALA A 379 19.85 13.05 -27.50
CA ALA A 379 18.60 12.61 -28.12
C ALA A 379 18.82 12.26 -29.60
N GLU A 380 18.39 11.08 -30.01
CA GLU A 380 18.49 10.57 -31.37
C GLU A 380 17.09 10.44 -31.97
N ALA A 381 16.83 11.21 -33.03
CA ALA A 381 15.56 11.14 -33.74
C ALA A 381 15.50 9.89 -34.63
N GLY A 382 14.36 9.22 -34.62
CA GLY A 382 14.05 8.14 -35.54
C GLY A 382 13.91 8.63 -36.98
N GLU A 383 13.77 7.67 -37.90
CA GLU A 383 13.50 7.96 -39.30
C GLU A 383 12.26 8.87 -39.43
N ASP A 384 12.32 9.89 -40.28
CA ASP A 384 11.24 10.86 -40.49
C ASP A 384 10.86 11.80 -39.33
N TYR A 385 11.52 11.69 -38.18
CA TYR A 385 11.34 12.61 -37.06
C TYR A 385 12.51 13.60 -36.92
N ARG A 386 12.28 14.68 -36.19
CA ARG A 386 13.31 15.60 -35.73
C ARG A 386 13.14 15.89 -34.24
N PHE A 387 14.26 16.09 -33.56
CA PHE A 387 14.28 16.60 -32.20
C PHE A 387 13.73 18.04 -32.17
N VAL A 388 12.93 18.35 -31.15
CA VAL A 388 12.28 19.65 -30.97
C VAL A 388 12.92 20.40 -29.81
N LYS A 389 12.88 19.81 -28.61
CA LYS A 389 13.44 20.37 -27.38
C LYS A 389 13.38 19.37 -26.22
N TRP A 390 14.16 19.64 -25.19
CA TRP A 390 14.00 19.09 -23.86
C TRP A 390 12.88 19.82 -23.10
N THR A 391 12.08 19.09 -22.33
CA THR A 391 11.06 19.62 -21.40
C THR A 391 11.09 18.91 -20.05
N GLY A 392 10.34 19.40 -19.07
CA GLY A 392 10.36 18.91 -17.70
C GLY A 392 11.20 19.85 -16.83
N ASP A 393 12.03 19.28 -15.96
CA ASP A 393 12.90 20.02 -15.06
C ASP A 393 14.19 20.43 -15.80
N VAL A 394 14.08 21.45 -16.65
CA VAL A 394 15.15 21.86 -17.58
C VAL A 394 15.93 23.10 -17.15
N ASP A 395 15.73 23.56 -15.91
CA ASP A 395 16.32 24.81 -15.40
C ASP A 395 17.86 24.82 -15.41
N THR A 396 18.48 23.64 -15.31
CA THR A 396 19.94 23.46 -15.32
C THR A 396 20.47 22.78 -16.59
N VAL A 397 19.63 22.64 -17.62
CA VAL A 397 20.02 22.14 -18.94
C VAL A 397 20.68 23.29 -19.72
N ALA A 398 21.88 23.05 -20.26
CA ALA A 398 22.69 24.08 -20.90
C ALA A 398 22.04 24.70 -22.15
N ASP A 399 21.45 23.87 -23.00
CA ASP A 399 20.64 24.28 -24.15
C ASP A 399 19.50 23.27 -24.36
N VAL A 400 18.27 23.71 -24.11
CA VAL A 400 17.08 22.88 -24.24
C VAL A 400 16.70 22.60 -25.70
N TYR A 401 17.20 23.35 -26.66
CA TYR A 401 16.91 23.16 -28.10
C TYR A 401 18.00 22.35 -28.83
N ALA A 402 19.11 22.02 -28.15
CA ALA A 402 20.15 21.16 -28.69
C ALA A 402 19.88 19.68 -28.38
N ALA A 403 19.88 18.84 -29.42
CA ALA A 403 19.74 17.39 -29.27
C ALA A 403 20.89 16.75 -28.49
N SER A 404 22.08 17.38 -28.52
CA SER A 404 23.23 17.06 -27.67
C SER A 404 23.49 18.25 -26.75
N THR A 405 23.30 18.03 -25.45
CA THR A 405 23.39 19.05 -24.41
C THR A 405 23.89 18.41 -23.10
N ASN A 406 23.89 19.14 -22.00
CA ASN A 406 24.14 18.58 -20.68
C ASN A 406 23.23 19.20 -19.62
N ILE A 407 23.08 18.50 -18.50
CA ILE A 407 22.35 18.96 -17.32
C ILE A 407 23.28 18.96 -16.12
N THR A 408 23.22 20.02 -15.31
CA THR A 408 23.92 20.06 -14.01
C THR A 408 22.99 19.58 -12.90
N MET A 409 23.39 18.53 -12.21
CA MET A 409 22.59 17.85 -11.19
C MET A 409 22.56 18.62 -9.86
N GLY A 410 21.64 19.58 -9.68
CA GLY A 410 21.38 20.27 -8.42
C GLY A 410 20.34 19.63 -7.47
N GLY A 411 19.67 18.56 -7.90
CA GLY A 411 18.54 17.93 -7.22
C GLY A 411 17.94 16.82 -8.07
N ASN A 412 16.74 16.36 -7.72
CA ASN A 412 16.01 15.38 -8.53
C ASN A 412 15.43 16.06 -9.79
N TYR A 413 15.67 15.48 -10.97
CA TYR A 413 15.18 16.02 -12.25
C TYR A 413 14.43 14.95 -13.05
N SER A 414 13.37 15.36 -13.73
CA SER A 414 12.68 14.59 -14.76
C SER A 414 12.70 15.36 -16.09
N VAL A 415 13.38 14.81 -17.10
CA VAL A 415 13.52 15.45 -18.42
C VAL A 415 13.00 14.56 -19.54
N ILE A 416 12.38 15.20 -20.54
CA ILE A 416 11.75 14.51 -21.68
C ILE A 416 12.34 15.06 -22.98
N ALA A 417 12.85 14.18 -23.84
CA ALA A 417 13.22 14.50 -25.22
C ALA A 417 11.97 14.50 -26.11
N ASN A 418 11.64 15.65 -26.71
CA ASN A 418 10.47 15.76 -27.59
C ASN A 418 10.87 15.64 -29.06
N PHE A 419 10.13 14.81 -29.77
CA PHE A 419 10.29 14.54 -31.19
C PHE A 419 8.99 14.84 -31.95
N GLU A 420 9.12 15.31 -33.18
CA GLU A 420 7.98 15.51 -34.08
C GLU A 420 8.34 15.11 -35.50
N LEU A 421 7.32 14.80 -36.32
CA LEU A 421 7.52 14.49 -37.72
C LEU A 421 8.16 15.68 -38.46
N LYS A 422 9.04 15.40 -39.41
CA LYS A 422 9.59 16.42 -40.32
C LYS A 422 8.45 17.05 -41.13
N GLU A 423 8.63 18.32 -41.50
CA GLU A 423 7.62 19.06 -42.27
C GLU A 423 7.23 18.31 -43.56
N GLY A 424 5.93 18.21 -43.82
CA GLY A 424 5.38 17.53 -44.99
C GLY A 424 5.00 16.07 -44.78
N LEU A 425 5.21 15.51 -43.58
CA LEU A 425 4.81 14.15 -43.22
C LEU A 425 3.61 14.16 -42.26
N CYS A 426 2.69 13.23 -42.46
CA CYS A 426 1.52 13.02 -41.59
C CYS A 426 1.61 11.62 -40.98
N SER A 427 1.34 11.51 -39.68
CA SER A 427 1.12 10.19 -39.05
C SER A 427 -0.30 9.73 -39.31
N LEU A 428 -0.47 8.51 -39.80
CA LEU A 428 -1.75 7.80 -39.80
C LEU A 428 -1.73 6.78 -38.66
N THR A 429 -2.57 6.97 -37.66
CA THR A 429 -2.77 5.97 -36.61
C THR A 429 -4.08 5.25 -36.87
N VAL A 430 -4.03 3.93 -37.04
CA VAL A 430 -5.23 3.12 -37.27
C VAL A 430 -5.44 2.18 -36.10
N PHE A 431 -6.64 2.17 -35.54
CA PHE A 431 -7.03 1.29 -34.45
C PHE A 431 -8.17 0.38 -34.92
N SER A 432 -8.18 -0.88 -34.46
CA SER A 432 -9.33 -1.77 -34.57
C SER A 432 -9.84 -2.14 -33.18
N THR A 433 -11.15 -2.30 -33.04
CA THR A 433 -11.76 -2.82 -31.81
C THR A 433 -11.69 -4.36 -31.77
N GLU A 434 -12.02 -4.94 -30.62
CA GLU A 434 -12.13 -6.39 -30.47
C GLU A 434 -13.09 -6.99 -31.52
N GLY A 435 -12.63 -8.01 -32.25
CA GLY A 435 -13.34 -8.63 -33.38
C GLY A 435 -13.15 -7.95 -34.75
N GLY A 436 -12.45 -6.82 -34.83
CA GLY A 436 -12.10 -6.14 -36.08
C GLY A 436 -10.62 -6.29 -36.47
N SER A 437 -10.32 -6.20 -37.76
CA SER A 437 -8.94 -6.08 -38.27
C SER A 437 -8.85 -5.02 -39.35
N VAL A 438 -7.74 -4.28 -39.36
CA VAL A 438 -7.39 -3.32 -40.40
C VAL A 438 -6.43 -4.02 -41.35
N ILE A 439 -6.89 -4.31 -42.56
CA ILE A 439 -6.12 -5.04 -43.59
C ILE A 439 -5.38 -4.11 -44.56
N THR A 440 -5.66 -2.80 -44.52
CA THR A 440 -4.93 -1.75 -45.24
C THR A 440 -5.06 -0.43 -44.47
N PRO A 441 -3.97 0.35 -44.29
CA PRO A 441 -4.02 1.69 -43.72
C PRO A 441 -4.82 2.67 -44.57
#